data_AF-A0A183EZ98-F1
#
_entry.id   AF-A0A183EZ98-F1
#
_cell.length_a   1.000
_cell.length_b   1.000
_cell.length_c   1.000
_cell.angle_alpha   90.00
_cell.angle_beta   90.00
_cell.angle_gamma   90.00
#
_symmetry.space_group_name_H-M   'P 1'
#
loop_
_entity.id
_entity.type
_entity.pdbx_description
1 polymer ?
#
loop_
_entity_poly.entity_id
_entity_poly.type
_entity_poly.pdbx_seq_one_letter_code
_entity_poly.pdbx_strand_id
1 'polypeptide(L)'
;MMLTPLVWKDNVGGWTRLELEPVEVPLEQDGSVLLSAVQSVIPGAHGLYYKDGHSKRALKYDGSTGRISKGAPGWDTKPIYVVL
;
A
#
# COMPACT_ATOMS: atom_id res chain seq x y z
N MET A 1 0.96 40.45 40.44
CA MET A 1 1.10 40.09 39.01
C MET A 1 0.63 38.64 38.88
N MET A 2 -0.60 38.41 38.42
CA MET A 2 -1.17 37.06 38.31
C MET A 2 -0.71 36.45 36.99
N LEU A 3 -0.08 35.28 37.04
CA LEU A 3 0.18 34.46 35.86
C LEU A 3 -1.11 33.70 35.54
N THR A 4 -1.79 34.07 34.45
CA THR A 4 -2.84 33.23 33.88
C THR A 4 -2.21 31.96 33.35
N PRO A 5 -2.69 30.75 33.71
CA PRO A 5 -2.19 29.54 33.08
C PRO A 5 -2.65 29.54 31.62
N LEU A 6 -1.71 29.31 30.69
CA LEU A 6 -2.06 28.90 29.34
C LEU A 6 -2.83 27.57 29.47
N VAL A 7 -4.13 27.62 29.20
CA VAL A 7 -4.90 26.42 28.93
C VAL A 7 -4.36 25.86 27.61
N TRP A 8 -3.53 24.84 27.68
CA TRP A 8 -3.21 24.03 26.53
C TRP A 8 -4.51 23.39 26.09
N LYS A 9 -5.02 23.82 24.93
CA LYS A 9 -6.16 23.19 24.30
C LYS A 9 -5.63 21.86 23.76
N ASP A 10 -5.78 20.80 24.54
CA ASP A 10 -5.51 19.45 24.10
C ASP A 10 -6.40 19.14 22.90
N ASN A 11 -5.85 19.31 21.71
CA ASN A 11 -6.45 18.82 20.49
C ASN A 11 -6.11 17.33 20.41
N VAL A 12 -6.76 16.49 21.23
CA VAL A 12 -6.56 15.04 21.24
C VAL A 12 -7.27 14.41 20.04
N GLY A 13 -6.93 14.88 18.85
CA GLY A 13 -7.17 14.17 17.59
C GLY A 13 -5.89 13.44 17.21
N GLY A 14 -5.58 12.36 17.94
CA GLY A 14 -4.43 11.51 17.63
C GLY A 14 -4.71 10.63 16.41
N TRP A 15 -3.68 10.30 15.65
CA TRP A 15 -3.76 9.31 14.59
C TRP A 15 -3.42 7.94 15.17
N THR A 16 -4.26 6.94 14.89
CA THR A 16 -3.92 5.55 15.14
C THR A 16 -3.54 4.87 13.83
N ARG A 17 -2.56 3.97 13.89
CA ARG A 17 -2.17 3.16 12.74
C ARG A 17 -3.05 1.94 12.69
N LEU A 18 -3.81 1.80 11.61
CA LEU A 18 -4.56 0.58 11.31
C LEU A 18 -3.75 -0.24 10.31
N GLU A 19 -3.58 -1.52 10.60
CA GLU A 19 -2.93 -2.48 9.71
C GLU A 19 -3.97 -3.50 9.27
N LEU A 20 -3.89 -3.89 8.00
CA LEU A 20 -4.65 -5.00 7.47
C LEU A 20 -3.77 -6.25 7.49
N GLU A 21 -4.36 -7.40 7.73
CA GLU A 21 -3.67 -8.67 7.61
C GLU A 21 -3.19 -8.87 6.17
N PRO A 22 -1.94 -9.31 5.94
CA PRO A 22 -1.45 -9.61 4.60
C PRO A 22 -2.33 -10.67 3.92
N VAL A 23 -2.56 -10.50 2.62
CA VAL A 23 -3.31 -11.46 1.80
C VAL A 23 -2.40 -12.05 0.75
N GLU A 24 -2.56 -13.35 0.49
CA GLU A 24 -1.91 -14.03 -0.62
C GLU A 24 -2.78 -13.91 -1.88
N VAL A 25 -2.15 -13.61 -3.01
CA VAL A 25 -2.82 -13.53 -4.32
C VAL A 25 -2.16 -14.52 -5.29
N PRO A 26 -2.95 -15.19 -6.15
CA PRO A 26 -2.40 -16.14 -7.10
C PRO A 26 -1.50 -15.43 -8.12
N LEU A 27 -0.40 -16.11 -8.45
CA LEU A 27 0.48 -15.69 -9.54
C LEU A 27 0.04 -16.35 -10.86
N GLU A 28 0.20 -15.61 -11.94
CA GLU A 28 0.11 -16.13 -13.30
C GLU A 28 1.34 -16.99 -13.64
N GLN A 29 1.28 -17.74 -14.75
CA GLN A 29 2.39 -18.61 -15.19
C GLN A 29 3.71 -17.85 -15.43
N ASP A 30 3.63 -16.58 -15.81
CA ASP A 30 4.78 -15.69 -16.02
C ASP A 30 5.28 -15.04 -14.71
N GLY A 31 4.66 -15.38 -13.58
CA GLY A 31 4.94 -14.81 -12.27
C GLY A 31 4.41 -13.39 -12.08
N SER A 32 3.55 -12.88 -12.98
CA SER A 32 2.81 -11.64 -12.76
C SER A 32 1.58 -11.85 -11.87
N VAL A 33 0.95 -10.76 -11.47
CA VAL A 33 -0.32 -10.77 -10.73
C VAL A 33 -1.37 -10.07 -11.57
N LEU A 34 -2.59 -10.63 -11.66
CA LEU A 34 -3.72 -9.92 -12.24
C LEU A 34 -4.25 -8.87 -11.26
N LEU A 35 -4.46 -7.63 -11.72
CA LEU A 35 -5.08 -6.59 -10.89
C LEU A 35 -6.46 -7.02 -10.40
N SER A 36 -7.22 -7.75 -11.22
CA SER A 36 -8.53 -8.29 -10.84
C SER A 36 -8.45 -9.31 -9.70
N ALA A 37 -7.38 -10.10 -9.61
CA ALA A 37 -7.15 -11.02 -8.49
C ALA A 37 -6.84 -10.27 -7.19
N VAL A 38 -6.19 -9.10 -7.27
CA VAL A 38 -6.03 -8.22 -6.11
C VAL A 38 -7.35 -7.58 -5.73
N GLN A 39 -8.14 -7.13 -6.72
CA GLN A 39 -9.43 -6.47 -6.48
C GLN A 39 -10.49 -7.39 -5.86
N SER A 40 -10.40 -8.71 -6.07
CA SER A 40 -11.33 -9.67 -5.47
C SER A 40 -11.15 -9.79 -3.96
N VAL A 41 -9.93 -9.58 -3.46
CA VAL A 41 -9.60 -9.59 -2.03
C VAL A 41 -9.58 -8.19 -1.41
N ILE A 42 -9.22 -7.17 -2.21
CA ILE A 42 -9.10 -5.77 -1.79
C ILE A 42 -9.91 -4.90 -2.78
N PRO A 43 -11.21 -4.69 -2.50
CA PRO A 43 -12.05 -3.84 -3.33
C PRO A 43 -11.49 -2.41 -3.43
N GLY A 44 -11.46 -1.86 -4.66
CA GLY A 44 -10.94 -0.52 -4.93
C GLY A 44 -9.46 -0.47 -5.31
N ALA A 45 -8.73 -1.58 -5.19
CA ALA A 45 -7.32 -1.64 -5.63
C ALA A 45 -7.16 -1.19 -7.10
N HIS A 46 -6.25 -0.25 -7.35
CA HIS A 46 -5.99 0.26 -8.70
C HIS A 46 -4.48 0.38 -9.02
N GLY A 47 -3.62 -0.12 -8.13
CA GLY A 47 -2.20 -0.22 -8.38
C GLY A 47 -1.45 -0.90 -7.23
N LEU A 48 -0.20 -1.30 -7.51
CA LEU A 48 0.71 -1.85 -6.52
C LEU A 48 1.99 -1.05 -6.50
N TYR A 49 2.60 -0.92 -5.32
CA TYR A 49 3.90 -0.26 -5.17
C TYR A 49 4.73 -0.91 -4.07
N TYR A 50 6.04 -0.70 -4.12
CA TYR A 50 6.95 -1.02 -3.03
C TYR A 50 7.67 0.24 -2.56
N LYS A 51 8.23 0.21 -1.36
CA LYS A 51 9.05 1.31 -0.82
C LYS A 51 10.53 1.05 -1.08
N ASP A 52 11.22 2.08 -1.54
CA ASP A 52 12.66 2.07 -1.77
C ASP A 52 13.28 3.30 -1.08
N GLY A 53 13.78 3.09 0.14
CA GLY A 53 14.10 4.19 1.06
C GLY A 53 12.85 5.02 1.37
N HIS A 54 12.90 6.31 1.04
CA HIS A 54 11.79 7.25 1.23
C HIS A 54 10.85 7.38 0.01
N SER A 55 11.12 6.64 -1.06
CA SER A 55 10.37 6.74 -2.31
C SER A 55 9.39 5.59 -2.48
N LYS A 56 8.18 5.89 -2.97
CA LYS A 56 7.26 4.87 -3.48
C LYS A 56 7.62 4.57 -4.93
N ARG A 57 7.79 3.29 -5.26
CA ARG A 57 8.01 2.83 -6.64
C ARG A 57 6.83 1.98 -7.07
N ALA A 58 6.08 2.49 -8.04
CA ALA A 58 4.95 1.77 -8.63
C ALA A 58 5.45 0.55 -9.41
N LEU A 59 4.70 -0.54 -9.33
CA LEU A 59 4.90 -1.71 -10.19
C LEU A 59 4.25 -1.47 -11.55
N LYS A 60 4.87 -2.01 -12.60
CA LYS A 60 4.41 -1.80 -13.97
C LYS A 60 3.13 -2.60 -14.22
N TYR A 61 2.06 -1.87 -14.53
CA TYR A 61 0.80 -2.39 -15.03
C TYR A 61 0.79 -2.42 -16.56
N ASP A 62 0.32 -3.53 -17.12
CA ASP A 62 0.04 -3.68 -18.54
C ASP A 62 -1.47 -3.61 -18.78
N GLY A 63 -1.91 -2.49 -19.38
CA GLY A 63 -3.32 -2.24 -19.66
C GLY A 63 -3.93 -3.16 -20.72
N SER A 64 -3.12 -3.88 -21.50
CA SER A 64 -3.63 -4.83 -22.49
C SER A 64 -3.99 -6.19 -21.89
N THR A 65 -3.29 -6.59 -20.81
CA THR A 65 -3.44 -7.90 -20.17
C THR A 65 -4.03 -7.83 -18.77
N GLY A 66 -4.08 -6.64 -18.17
CA GLY A 66 -4.50 -6.46 -16.77
C GLY A 66 -3.46 -6.92 -15.74
N ARG A 67 -2.24 -7.23 -16.19
CA ARG A 67 -1.18 -7.81 -15.35
C ARG A 67 -0.29 -6.74 -14.73
N ILE A 68 0.16 -7.02 -13.52
CA ILE A 68 1.18 -6.25 -12.80
C ILE A 68 2.42 -7.13 -12.67
N SER A 69 3.54 -6.59 -13.12
CA SER A 69 4.81 -7.30 -13.13
C SER A 69 5.62 -7.03 -11.86
N LYS A 70 6.25 -8.07 -11.32
CA LYS A 70 7.02 -8.07 -10.06
C LYS A 70 8.21 -7.09 -10.03
N GLY A 71 8.65 -6.63 -11.21
CA GLY A 71 9.83 -5.79 -11.37
C GLY A 71 11.13 -6.49 -10.95
N ALA A 72 12.21 -5.73 -10.87
CA ALA A 72 13.50 -6.22 -10.39
C ALA A 72 13.50 -6.78 -8.94
N PRO A 73 12.72 -6.25 -7.98
CA PRO A 73 12.75 -6.77 -6.61
C PRO A 73 12.16 -8.18 -6.51
N GLY A 74 11.23 -8.57 -7.38
CA GLY A 74 10.42 -9.75 -7.14
C GLY A 74 9.41 -9.55 -6.00
N TRP A 75 8.56 -10.55 -5.75
CA TRP A 75 7.46 -10.44 -4.79
C TRP A 75 7.92 -10.56 -3.34
N ASP A 76 8.96 -11.35 -3.07
CA ASP A 76 9.32 -11.78 -1.71
C ASP A 76 10.42 -10.94 -1.05
N THR A 77 10.94 -9.91 -1.73
CA THR A 77 12.06 -9.13 -1.21
C THR A 77 11.65 -7.92 -0.38
N LYS A 78 10.46 -7.37 -0.65
CA LYS A 78 9.95 -6.16 0.01
C LYS A 78 8.44 -6.25 0.16
N PRO A 79 7.85 -5.68 1.24
CA PRO A 79 6.41 -5.57 1.35
C PRO A 79 5.82 -4.82 0.15
N ILE A 80 4.80 -5.43 -0.46
CA ILE A 80 4.02 -4.83 -1.53
C ILE A 80 2.80 -4.17 -0.92
N TYR A 81 2.55 -2.94 -1.35
CA TYR A 81 1.43 -2.12 -0.88
C TYR A 81 0.44 -1.89 -2.02
N VAL A 82 -0.82 -1.81 -1.66
CA VAL A 82 -1.92 -1.54 -2.58
C VAL A 82 -2.23 -0.05 -2.60
N VAL A 83 -2.47 0.49 -3.79
CA VAL A 83 -3.10 1.80 -3.96
C VAL A 83 -4.61 1.57 -4.07
N LEU A 84 -5.35 2.14 -3.13
CA LEU A 84 -6.82 2.11 -3.05
C LEU A 84 -7.41 3.37 -3.66
#